data_AF-A0A822QA78-F1
#
_entry.id   AF-A0A822QA78-F1
#
_cell.length_a   1.000
_cell.length_b   1.000
_cell.length_c   1.000
_cell.angle_alpha   90.00
_cell.angle_beta   90.00
_cell.angle_gamma   90.00
#
_symmetry.space_group_name_H-M   'P 1'
#
loop_
_entity.id
_entity.type
_entity.pdbx_description
1 polymer ?
#
loop_
_entity_poly.entity_id
_entity_poly.type
_entity_poly.pdbx_seq_one_letter_code
_entity_poly.pdbx_strand_id
1 'polypeptide(L)'
;MIALTDTGLTFTKDPFDRERYEDLRSLLSEMLNQVSDLDADEVAELLKPTSAYATPLMDVRALIVEVASKFLGFARWGLCHNNDRCLKR
;
A
#
# COMPACT_ATOMS: atom_id res chain seq x y z
N MET A 1 -13.17 10.29 7.66
CA MET A 1 -12.41 9.74 6.51
C MET A 1 -13.09 8.54 5.86
N ILE A 2 -13.70 7.62 6.62
CA ILE A 2 -14.37 6.41 6.07
C ILE A 2 -15.36 6.73 4.94
N ALA A 3 -16.19 7.76 5.09
CA ALA A 3 -17.13 8.18 4.05
C ALA A 3 -16.43 8.53 2.71
N LEU A 4 -15.24 9.14 2.75
CA LEU A 4 -14.48 9.46 1.54
C LEU A 4 -13.94 8.19 0.89
N THR A 5 -13.38 7.27 1.68
CA THR A 5 -12.90 5.98 1.19
C THR A 5 -14.01 5.17 0.55
N ASP A 6 -15.20 5.12 1.15
CA ASP A 6 -16.36 4.41 0.59
C ASP A 6 -16.88 5.06 -0.71
N THR A 7 -16.88 6.40 -0.79
CA THR A 7 -17.17 7.08 -2.06
C THR A 7 -16.11 6.77 -3.12
N GLY A 8 -14.82 6.75 -2.75
CA GLY A 8 -13.72 6.37 -3.64
C GLY A 8 -13.88 4.95 -4.20
N LEU A 9 -14.20 3.99 -3.33
CA LEU A 9 -14.50 2.60 -3.73
C LEU A 9 -15.69 2.48 -4.67
N THR A 10 -16.70 3.34 -4.49
CA THR A 10 -17.94 3.29 -5.27
C THR A 10 -17.78 3.89 -6.66
N PHE A 11 -17.00 4.97 -6.78
CA PHE A 11 -16.90 5.74 -8.03
C PHE A 11 -15.60 5.52 -8.81
N THR A 12 -14.58 4.88 -8.21
CA THR A 12 -13.33 4.61 -8.92
C THR A 12 -13.52 3.57 -10.02
N LYS A 13 -12.83 3.79 -11.14
CA LYS A 13 -12.78 2.87 -12.29
C LYS A 13 -11.38 2.31 -12.53
N ASP A 14 -10.38 2.87 -11.85
CA ASP A 14 -8.98 2.44 -11.97
C ASP A 14 -8.66 1.36 -10.93
N PRO A 15 -8.01 0.25 -11.32
CA PRO A 15 -7.69 -0.85 -10.41
C PRO A 15 -6.69 -0.46 -9.31
N PHE A 16 -5.72 0.43 -9.59
CA PHE A 16 -4.75 0.87 -8.59
C PHE A 16 -5.41 1.80 -7.57
N ASP A 17 -6.32 2.66 -8.02
CA ASP A 17 -7.10 3.51 -7.12
C ASP A 17 -7.99 2.67 -6.21
N ARG A 18 -8.56 1.59 -6.74
CA ARG A 18 -9.38 0.66 -5.95
C ARG A 18 -8.57 -0.01 -4.85
N GLU A 19 -7.41 -0.58 -5.18
CA GLU A 19 -6.50 -1.20 -4.20
C GLU A 19 -6.14 -0.21 -3.08
N ARG A 20 -5.80 1.04 -3.45
CA ARG A 20 -5.52 2.10 -2.47
C ARG A 20 -6.68 2.38 -1.52
N TYR A 21 -7.92 2.41 -2.01
CA TYR A 21 -9.08 2.62 -1.14
C TYR A 21 -9.41 1.39 -0.27
N GLU A 22 -9.14 0.18 -0.76
CA GLU A 22 -9.27 -1.06 0.03
C GLU A 22 -8.27 -1.05 1.21
N ASP A 23 -7.02 -0.68 0.96
CA ASP A 23 -5.98 -0.53 1.99
C ASP A 23 -6.36 0.54 3.04
N LEU A 24 -6.79 1.72 2.57
CA LEU A 24 -7.24 2.80 3.45
C LEU A 24 -8.42 2.37 4.32
N ARG A 25 -9.35 1.58 3.78
CA ARG A 25 -10.50 1.08 4.53
C ARG A 25 -10.08 0.10 5.63
N SER A 26 -9.09 -0.76 5.37
CA SER A 26 -8.53 -1.67 6.38
C SER A 26 -7.90 -0.89 7.53
N LEU A 27 -6.99 0.05 7.21
CA LEU A 27 -6.31 0.89 8.19
C LEU A 27 -7.30 1.69 9.05
N LEU A 28 -8.30 2.32 8.43
CA LEU A 28 -9.31 3.09 9.18
C LEU A 28 -10.17 2.21 10.07
N SER A 29 -10.46 0.97 9.65
CA SER A 29 -11.22 0.02 10.47
C SER A 29 -10.40 -0.44 11.68
N GLU A 30 -9.11 -0.65 11.51
CA GLU A 30 -8.19 -0.93 12.62
C GLU A 30 -8.09 0.25 13.59
N MET A 31 -7.94 1.47 13.07
CA MET A 31 -7.90 2.69 13.88
C MET A 31 -9.19 2.90 14.69
N LEU A 32 -10.36 2.62 14.11
CA LEU A 32 -11.64 2.69 14.83
C LEU A 32 -11.71 1.72 16.01
N ASN A 33 -11.11 0.53 15.87
CA ASN A 33 -11.06 -0.45 16.95
C ASN A 33 -10.03 -0.10 18.03
N GLN A 34 -9.06 0.76 17.70
CA GLN A 34 -7.92 1.13 18.55
C GLN A 34 -8.00 2.56 19.09
N VAL A 35 -9.17 3.22 18.99
CA VAL A 35 -9.34 4.59 19.51
C VAL A 35 -8.94 4.60 20.98
N SER A 36 -7.78 5.18 21.24
CA SER A 36 -7.16 5.32 22.54
C SER A 36 -7.10 6.80 22.86
N ASP A 37 -7.31 7.15 24.12
CA ASP A 37 -7.14 8.51 24.64
C ASP A 37 -5.63 8.83 24.70
N LEU A 38 -5.03 9.09 23.54
CA LEU A 38 -3.67 9.59 23.43
C LEU A 38 -3.69 11.11 23.55
N ASP A 39 -2.82 11.65 24.41
CA ASP A 39 -2.67 13.10 24.55
C ASP A 39 -2.00 13.70 23.31
N ALA A 40 -2.52 14.82 22.85
CA ALA A 40 -2.06 15.47 21.63
C ALA A 40 -0.62 15.96 21.76
N ASP A 41 -0.21 16.37 22.97
CA ASP A 41 1.14 16.85 23.24
C ASP A 41 2.17 15.71 23.19
N GLU A 42 1.85 14.53 23.74
CA GLU A 42 2.71 13.34 23.65
C GLU A 42 2.90 12.89 22.20
N VAL A 43 1.83 12.88 21.40
CA VAL A 43 1.89 12.53 19.98
C VAL A 43 2.72 13.55 19.19
N ALA A 44 2.58 14.85 19.50
CA ALA A 44 3.33 15.90 18.83
C ALA A 44 4.83 15.84 19.13
N GLU A 45 5.24 15.40 20.32
CA GLU A 45 6.65 15.17 20.63
C GLU A 45 7.22 13.96 19.86
N LEU A 46 6.48 12.85 19.79
CA LEU A 46 6.90 11.64 19.07
C LEU A 46 7.08 11.88 17.56
N LEU A 47 6.31 12.80 16.97
CA LEU A 47 6.34 13.08 15.52
C LEU A 47 7.41 14.11 15.10
N LYS A 48 8.18 14.68 16.03
CA LYS A 48 9.30 15.58 15.70
C LYS A 48 10.53 14.76 15.28
N PRO A 49 11.34 15.22 14.30
CA PRO A 49 11.28 16.49 13.58
C PRO A 49 10.36 16.44 12.34
N THR A 50 9.55 17.49 12.16
CA THR A 50 8.63 17.65 11.01
C THR A 50 9.31 18.11 9.72
N SER A 51 10.60 18.44 9.75
CA SER A 51 11.36 18.82 8.56
C SER A 51 11.87 17.57 7.83
N ALA A 52 11.28 17.28 6.68
CA ALA A 52 11.77 16.25 5.76
C ALA A 52 12.59 16.88 4.63
N TYR A 53 13.77 16.33 4.34
CA TYR A 53 14.55 16.66 3.15
C TYR A 53 14.26 15.63 2.05
N ALA A 54 14.29 16.07 0.79
CA ALA A 54 14.17 15.14 -0.33
C ALA A 54 15.36 14.18 -0.34
N THR A 55 15.08 12.89 -0.22
CA THR A 55 16.06 11.80 -0.34
C THR A 55 15.78 11.01 -1.63
N PRO A 56 16.78 10.30 -2.18
CA PRO A 56 16.55 9.42 -3.32
C PRO A 56 15.44 8.40 -3.04
N LEU A 57 14.59 8.13 -4.04
CA LEU A 57 13.52 7.13 -3.91
C LEU A 57 14.12 5.73 -3.68
N MET A 58 13.55 5.00 -2.73
CA MET A 58 13.94 3.61 -2.43
C MET A 58 13.29 2.65 -3.44
N ASP A 59 14.10 1.89 -4.18
CA ASP A 59 13.68 0.79 -5.07
C ASP A 59 14.12 -0.54 -4.47
N VAL A 60 13.22 -1.52 -4.39
CA VAL A 60 13.50 -2.86 -3.84
C VAL A 60 13.36 -3.89 -4.95
N ARG A 61 14.36 -4.77 -5.09
CA ARG A 61 14.36 -5.87 -6.07
C ARG A 61 14.56 -7.20 -5.36
N ALA A 62 13.73 -8.18 -5.71
CA ALA A 62 13.84 -9.54 -5.20
C ALA A 62 14.58 -10.43 -6.21
N LEU A 63 15.52 -11.24 -5.73
CA LEU A 63 16.17 -12.32 -6.48
C LEU A 63 15.64 -13.66 -5.95
N ILE A 64 14.89 -14.39 -6.78
CA ILE A 64 14.33 -15.70 -6.44
C ILE A 64 15.17 -16.77 -7.16
N VAL A 65 15.77 -17.69 -6.39
CA VAL A 65 16.56 -18.81 -6.92
C VAL A 65 15.85 -20.10 -6.57
N GLU A 66 15.43 -20.86 -7.59
CA GLU A 66 14.84 -22.19 -7.40
C GLU A 66 15.93 -23.27 -7.52
N VAL A 67 15.87 -24.29 -6.67
CA VAL A 67 16.84 -25.42 -6.64
C VAL A 67 16.53 -26.43 -7.74
N ALA A 68 16.56 -25.94 -8.97
CA ALA A 68 16.55 -26.71 -10.22
C ALA A 68 17.23 -25.87 -11.32
N SER A 69 18.41 -25.28 -11.03
CA SER A 69 19.27 -24.55 -11.96
C SER A 69 18.57 -23.50 -12.85
N LYS A 70 17.41 -23.00 -12.44
CA LYS A 70 16.61 -22.01 -13.16
C LYS A 70 16.42 -20.80 -12.26
N PHE A 71 16.93 -19.66 -12.72
CA PHE A 71 16.54 -18.37 -12.18
C PHE A 71 15.11 -18.07 -12.65
N LEU A 72 14.14 -18.12 -11.73
CA LEU A 72 12.84 -17.47 -11.91
C LEU A 72 13.06 -16.00 -11.54
N GLY A 73 13.17 -15.06 -12.44
CA GLY A 73 12.35 -14.81 -13.61
C GLY A 73 12.01 -13.32 -13.51
N PHE A 74 12.31 -12.54 -14.54
CA PHE A 74 11.99 -11.12 -14.58
C PHE A 74 10.47 -10.94 -14.49
N ALA A 75 9.97 -10.28 -13.45
CA ALA A 75 8.57 -9.87 -13.41
C ALA A 75 8.33 -8.83 -14.52
N ARG A 76 7.50 -9.18 -15.50
CA ARG A 76 7.03 -8.23 -16.51
C ARG A 76 5.83 -7.49 -15.94
N TRP A 77 5.89 -6.15 -15.97
CA TRP A 77 4.82 -5.29 -15.49
C TRP A 77 3.49 -5.63 -16.19
N GLY A 78 2.46 -5.93 -15.40
CA GLY A 78 1.12 -6.30 -15.84
C GLY A 78 0.20 -6.47 -14.64
N LEU A 79 -1.07 -6.08 -14.79
CA LEU A 79 -2.11 -6.32 -13.80
C LEU A 79 -2.32 -7.83 -13.65
N CYS A 80 -1.69 -8.42 -12.64
CA CYS A 80 -1.90 -9.81 -12.26
C CYS A 80 -2.98 -9.84 -11.18
N HIS A 81 -4.24 -9.95 -11.62
CA HIS A 81 -5.34 -10.26 -10.72
C HIS A 81 -5.35 -11.78 -10.46
N ASN A 82 -5.56 -12.14 -9.19
CA ASN A 82 -5.51 -13.48 -8.59
C ASN A 82 -5.55 -14.68 -9.56
N ASN A 83 -4.52 -15.52 -9.48
CA ASN A 83 -4.27 -16.77 -10.22
C ASN A 83 -4.14 -16.67 -11.76
N ASP A 84 -2.88 -16.70 -12.21
CA ASP A 84 -2.37 -17.21 -13.50
C ASP A 84 -2.60 -16.49 -14.83
N ARG A 85 -3.25 -15.32 -14.90
CA ARG A 85 -3.28 -14.57 -16.17
C ARG A 85 -3.02 -13.07 -16.01
N CYS A 86 -1.74 -12.73 -16.07
CA CYS A 86 -1.31 -11.38 -16.45
C CYS A 86 -1.80 -11.10 -17.90
N LEU A 87 -2.82 -10.27 -18.04
CA LEU A 87 -3.35 -9.84 -19.33
C LEU A 87 -2.30 -8.97 -20.06
N LYS A 88 -1.84 -9.45 -21.22
CA LYS A 88 -0.99 -8.69 -22.14
C LYS A 88 -1.80 -7.54 -22.77
N ARG A 89 -1.31 -6.31 -22.64
CA ARG A 89 -1.36 -5.36 -23.77
C ARG A 89 -0.03 -5.42 -24.49
#